data_AF-A0A353R631-F1
#
_entry.id   AF-A0A353R631-F1
#
_cell.length_a   1.000
_cell.length_b   1.000
_cell.length_c   1.000
_cell.angle_alpha   90.00
_cell.angle_beta   90.00
_cell.angle_gamma   90.00
#
_symmetry.space_group_name_H-M   'P 1'
#
loop_
_entity.id
_entity.type
_entity.pdbx_description
1 polymer ?
#
loop_
_entity_poly.entity_id
_entity_poly.type
_entity_poly.pdbx_seq_one_letter_code
_entity_poly.pdbx_strand_id
1 'polypeptide(L)'
;MTPGLAPGEGHWAEGPLFHDCGLHYVDIAHWYAQSDFKTWNAQAIRMWNYHEPWWLQVHGTFENGIVFDITQGHVYGQLAKDLTHNGYVDIIGTKGIARMTHDFVTATVELHGITKTQVIRKPFGDKNLDVLLDLFARSIIQGNLDPSLPKVKDAVIASEYAWKFLEDAARHDMPARGDNKTLEEIRERRNNKRIGYGLLRKKKKYND
;
A
#
# COMPACT_ATOMS: atom_id res chain seq x y z
N MET A 1 0.29 1.35 -6.34
CA MET A 1 0.95 0.63 -7.46
C MET A 1 2.33 1.21 -7.76
N THR A 2 3.40 0.41 -7.73
CA THR A 2 4.78 0.92 -7.93
C THR A 2 5.65 -0.10 -8.70
N PRO A 3 6.83 0.29 -9.23
CA PRO A 3 7.90 -0.63 -9.64
C PRO A 3 8.78 -1.01 -8.44
N GLY A 4 8.13 -1.21 -7.28
CA GLY A 4 8.76 -1.47 -5.98
C GLY A 4 9.43 -2.83 -5.93
N LEU A 5 9.22 -3.62 -4.89
CA LEU A 5 9.86 -4.93 -4.76
C LEU A 5 9.53 -5.85 -5.96
N ALA A 6 10.37 -6.85 -6.20
CA ALA A 6 10.07 -7.94 -7.12
C ALA A 6 9.82 -9.23 -6.33
N PRO A 7 9.11 -10.23 -6.89
CA PRO A 7 8.95 -11.53 -6.27
C PRO A 7 10.25 -12.10 -5.70
N GLY A 8 10.19 -12.57 -4.45
CA GLY A 8 11.33 -13.08 -3.68
C GLY A 8 12.13 -12.01 -2.93
N GLU A 9 11.76 -10.73 -3.04
CA GLU A 9 12.37 -9.63 -2.28
C GLU A 9 11.47 -9.19 -1.12
N GLY A 10 12.01 -9.19 0.11
CA GLY A 10 11.68 -8.16 1.10
C GLY A 10 10.42 -8.28 1.97
N HIS A 11 9.55 -9.29 1.85
CA HIS A 11 8.29 -9.36 2.63
C HIS A 11 8.15 -10.61 3.54
N TRP A 12 9.22 -11.40 3.74
CA TRP A 12 9.14 -12.76 4.31
C TRP A 12 8.49 -12.87 5.71
N ALA A 13 8.59 -11.85 6.56
CA ALA A 13 7.96 -11.85 7.88
C ALA A 13 6.56 -11.20 7.90
N GLU A 14 6.25 -10.38 6.89
CA GLU A 14 5.02 -9.58 6.82
C GLU A 14 3.93 -10.26 5.99
N GLY A 15 4.26 -11.33 5.26
CA GLY A 15 3.31 -12.14 4.50
C GLY A 15 3.30 -11.79 2.99
N PRO A 16 2.22 -12.15 2.26
CA PRO A 16 2.06 -11.81 0.86
C PRO A 16 2.04 -10.30 0.64
N LEU A 17 2.38 -9.86 -0.57
CA LEU A 17 2.46 -8.44 -0.94
C LEU A 17 1.25 -7.58 -0.48
N PHE A 18 0.04 -8.11 -0.60
CA PHE A 18 -1.16 -7.38 -0.23
C PHE A 18 -1.31 -7.22 1.29
N HIS A 19 -0.83 -8.17 2.09
CA HIS A 19 -0.84 -8.07 3.55
C HIS A 19 0.27 -7.14 4.08
N ASP A 20 1.39 -7.03 3.39
CA ASP A 20 2.44 -6.04 3.69
C ASP A 20 1.96 -4.63 3.26
N CYS A 21 1.96 -4.36 1.96
CA CYS A 21 1.75 -3.00 1.46
C CYS A 21 0.28 -2.64 1.26
N GLY A 22 -0.58 -3.63 0.95
CA GLY A 22 -2.02 -3.41 0.73
C GLY A 22 -2.76 -3.10 2.02
N LEU A 23 -2.29 -3.65 3.14
CA LEU A 23 -2.80 -3.44 4.49
C LEU A 23 -2.91 -1.95 4.86
N HIS A 24 -1.95 -1.12 4.43
CA HIS A 24 -2.00 0.32 4.66
C HIS A 24 -3.26 0.97 4.07
N TYR A 25 -3.71 0.50 2.91
CA TYR A 25 -4.93 1.00 2.27
C TYR A 25 -6.20 0.42 2.92
N VAL A 26 -6.13 -0.82 3.42
CA VAL A 26 -7.23 -1.43 4.21
C VAL A 26 -7.45 -0.62 5.50
N ASP A 27 -6.37 -0.28 6.20
CA ASP A 27 -6.39 0.53 7.42
C ASP A 27 -6.91 1.94 7.16
N ILE A 28 -6.38 2.64 6.15
CA ILE A 28 -6.86 3.98 5.76
C ILE A 28 -8.35 3.95 5.38
N ALA A 29 -8.79 2.94 4.62
CA ALA A 29 -10.19 2.82 4.21
C ALA A 29 -11.10 2.61 5.44
N HIS A 30 -10.74 1.71 6.36
CA HIS A 30 -11.48 1.47 7.59
C HIS A 30 -11.51 2.70 8.49
N TRP A 31 -10.38 3.38 8.67
CA TRP A 31 -10.26 4.58 9.48
C TRP A 31 -11.17 5.69 8.96
N TYR A 32 -11.09 6.04 7.66
CA TYR A 32 -11.94 7.10 7.12
C TYR A 32 -13.41 6.71 6.99
N ALA A 33 -13.71 5.42 6.79
CA ALA A 33 -15.09 4.95 6.76
C ALA A 33 -15.74 4.95 8.14
N GLN A 34 -14.96 4.84 9.23
CA GLN A 34 -15.45 4.72 10.61
C GLN A 34 -16.50 3.62 10.77
N SER A 35 -16.32 2.51 10.07
CA SER A 35 -17.26 1.42 9.99
C SER A 35 -16.54 0.13 9.63
N ASP A 36 -17.07 -1.00 10.07
CA ASP A 36 -16.56 -2.31 9.67
C ASP A 36 -16.98 -2.65 8.23
N PHE A 37 -16.17 -3.48 7.58
CA PHE A 37 -16.45 -4.02 6.25
C PHE A 37 -17.65 -4.97 6.30
N LYS A 38 -18.52 -4.86 5.30
CA LYS A 38 -19.74 -5.66 5.17
C LYS A 38 -19.66 -6.65 4.01
N THR A 39 -19.22 -6.19 2.85
CA THR A 39 -19.09 -7.00 1.63
C THR A 39 -17.74 -6.76 0.97
N TRP A 40 -17.25 -7.74 0.24
CA TRP A 40 -16.05 -7.62 -0.59
C TRP A 40 -16.08 -8.62 -1.75
N ASN A 41 -15.39 -8.27 -2.82
CA ASN A 41 -15.02 -9.16 -3.92
C ASN A 41 -13.58 -8.85 -4.32
N ALA A 42 -12.69 -9.84 -4.16
CA ALA A 42 -11.27 -9.71 -4.44
C ALA A 42 -10.87 -10.55 -5.66
N GLN A 43 -9.99 -9.97 -6.48
CA GLN A 43 -9.38 -10.62 -7.65
C GLN A 43 -7.87 -10.39 -7.60
N ALA A 44 -7.11 -11.43 -7.95
CA ALA A 44 -5.67 -11.37 -7.87
C ALA A 44 -4.99 -12.01 -9.09
N ILE A 45 -3.78 -11.54 -9.39
CA ILE A 45 -2.97 -12.04 -10.50
C ILE A 45 -1.62 -12.52 -9.96
N ARG A 46 -1.25 -13.73 -10.37
CA ARG A 46 0.08 -14.30 -10.14
C ARG A 46 1.03 -13.81 -11.22
N MET A 47 1.70 -12.70 -10.92
CA MET A 47 2.63 -12.10 -11.87
C MET A 47 3.88 -12.96 -12.03
N TRP A 48 4.33 -13.08 -13.28
CA TRP A 48 5.50 -13.83 -13.70
C TRP A 48 5.50 -15.30 -13.26
N ASN A 49 4.32 -15.92 -13.20
CA ASN A 49 4.12 -17.28 -12.68
C ASN A 49 4.61 -17.47 -11.24
N TYR A 50 4.79 -16.39 -10.47
CA TYR A 50 5.14 -16.51 -9.06
C TYR A 50 3.99 -17.13 -8.26
N HIS A 51 4.29 -17.90 -7.23
CA HIS A 51 3.29 -18.70 -6.52
C HIS A 51 2.27 -17.84 -5.78
N GLU A 52 2.70 -16.71 -5.22
CA GLU A 52 1.86 -15.72 -4.55
C GLU A 52 1.35 -14.64 -5.54
N PRO A 53 0.16 -14.04 -5.28
CA PRO A 53 -0.31 -12.91 -6.06
C PRO A 53 0.53 -11.66 -5.82
N TRP A 54 0.91 -10.99 -6.92
CA TRP A 54 1.72 -9.77 -6.92
C TRP A 54 0.94 -8.53 -7.38
N TRP A 55 -0.34 -8.74 -7.62
CA TRP A 55 -1.34 -7.73 -7.88
C TRP A 55 -2.66 -8.25 -7.31
N LEU A 56 -3.36 -7.41 -6.55
CA LEU A 56 -4.69 -7.70 -6.03
C LEU A 56 -5.52 -6.43 -6.05
N GLN A 57 -6.76 -6.59 -6.49
CA GLN A 57 -7.82 -5.59 -6.37
C GLN A 57 -8.95 -6.16 -5.53
N VAL A 58 -9.50 -5.34 -4.64
CA VAL A 58 -10.69 -5.65 -3.86
C VAL A 58 -11.59 -4.44 -3.80
N HIS A 59 -12.89 -4.66 -3.95
CA HIS A 59 -13.91 -3.62 -3.75
C HIS A 59 -15.07 -4.19 -2.93
N GLY A 60 -15.88 -3.30 -2.37
CA GLY A 60 -17.02 -3.71 -1.56
C GLY A 60 -17.65 -2.57 -0.80
N THR A 61 -18.33 -2.90 0.30
CA THR A 61 -19.06 -1.93 1.11
C THR A 61 -18.71 -2.06 2.59
N PHE A 62 -18.77 -0.94 3.30
CA PHE A 62 -18.83 -0.88 4.76
C PHE A 62 -20.28 -1.00 5.26
N GLU A 63 -20.48 -1.30 6.54
CA GLU A 63 -21.80 -1.40 7.17
C GLU A 63 -22.61 -0.10 7.07
N ASN A 64 -21.95 1.05 7.11
CA ASN A 64 -22.58 2.36 6.94
C ASN A 64 -22.87 2.75 5.48
N GLY A 65 -22.64 1.85 4.52
CA GLY A 65 -22.95 2.06 3.10
C GLY A 65 -21.88 2.77 2.28
N ILE A 66 -20.73 3.12 2.87
CA ILE A 66 -19.57 3.61 2.11
C ILE A 66 -19.05 2.48 1.21
N VAL A 67 -18.72 2.81 -0.04
CA VAL A 67 -18.10 1.89 -1.01
C VAL A 67 -16.59 2.13 -1.02
N PHE A 68 -15.81 1.06 -1.14
CA PHE A 68 -14.36 1.14 -1.30
C PHE A 68 -13.87 0.35 -2.51
N ASP A 69 -12.73 0.77 -3.04
CA ASP A 69 -11.88 0.01 -3.96
C ASP A 69 -10.43 0.18 -3.50
N ILE A 70 -9.71 -0.93 -3.38
CA ILE A 70 -8.30 -0.98 -3.04
C ILE A 70 -7.60 -1.82 -4.11
N THR A 71 -6.64 -1.21 -4.80
CA THR A 71 -5.77 -1.91 -5.75
C THR A 71 -4.33 -1.75 -5.32
N GLN A 72 -3.63 -2.87 -5.11
CA GLN A 72 -2.22 -2.88 -4.77
C GLN A 72 -1.43 -3.86 -5.62
N GLY A 73 -0.23 -3.44 -6.01
CA GLY A 73 0.69 -4.26 -6.79
C GLY A 73 2.03 -3.58 -7.07
N HIS A 74 3.09 -4.37 -7.12
CA HIS A 74 4.43 -3.94 -7.54
C HIS A 74 4.70 -4.27 -9.01
N VAL A 75 3.73 -3.95 -9.87
CA VAL A 75 3.74 -4.32 -11.30
C VAL A 75 3.88 -3.12 -12.23
N TYR A 76 3.90 -1.91 -11.67
CA TYR A 76 3.74 -0.68 -12.44
C TYR A 76 5.07 -0.25 -13.05
N GLY A 77 5.41 -0.80 -14.22
CA GLY A 77 6.55 -0.35 -15.02
C GLY A 77 7.92 -0.88 -14.56
N GLN A 78 8.02 -2.10 -14.01
CA GLN A 78 9.28 -2.70 -13.52
C GLN A 78 10.44 -2.66 -14.55
N LEU A 79 10.13 -2.79 -15.84
CA LEU A 79 11.11 -2.70 -16.94
C LEU A 79 10.99 -1.41 -17.77
N ALA A 80 10.16 -0.44 -17.38
CA ALA A 80 10.04 0.83 -18.08
C ALA A 80 11.38 1.56 -18.09
N LYS A 81 11.78 2.21 -19.20
CA LYS A 81 13.03 2.99 -19.25
C LYS A 81 13.04 4.05 -18.14
N ASP A 82 11.98 4.86 -18.13
CA ASP A 82 11.71 5.87 -17.13
C ASP A 82 10.68 5.29 -16.15
N LEU A 83 11.10 5.07 -14.91
CA LEU A 83 10.21 4.50 -13.90
C LEU A 83 9.07 5.47 -13.58
N THR A 84 7.90 4.90 -13.38
CA THR A 84 6.70 5.61 -13.00
C THR A 84 5.97 4.76 -11.98
N HIS A 85 4.99 5.33 -11.29
CA HIS A 85 4.18 4.67 -10.29
C HIS A 85 2.81 5.34 -10.28
N ASN A 86 1.87 4.70 -9.59
CA ASN A 86 0.55 5.23 -9.38
C ASN A 86 0.17 5.03 -7.90
N GLY A 87 0.37 6.08 -7.11
CA GLY A 87 0.06 6.12 -5.68
C GLY A 87 -0.91 7.25 -5.41
N TYR A 88 -2.14 6.89 -5.03
CA TYR A 88 -3.19 7.85 -4.73
C TYR A 88 -4.18 7.31 -3.70
N VAL A 89 -4.92 8.23 -3.08
CA VAL A 89 -6.10 7.96 -2.24
C VAL A 89 -7.14 9.01 -2.59
N ASP A 90 -8.35 8.56 -2.89
CA ASP A 90 -9.51 9.44 -3.11
C ASP A 90 -10.56 9.19 -2.03
N ILE A 91 -11.02 10.27 -1.40
CA ILE A 91 -12.16 10.28 -0.49
C ILE A 91 -13.24 11.15 -1.12
N ILE A 92 -14.35 10.54 -1.49
CA ILE A 92 -15.44 11.18 -2.23
C ILE A 92 -16.64 11.33 -1.29
N GLY A 93 -17.00 12.57 -1.00
CA GLY A 93 -18.18 12.92 -0.20
C GLY A 93 -19.25 13.64 -1.02
N THR A 94 -20.42 13.81 -0.42
CA THR A 94 -21.56 14.49 -1.07
C THR A 94 -21.35 15.99 -1.28
N LYS A 95 -20.35 16.58 -0.60
CA LYS A 95 -20.04 18.02 -0.64
C LYS A 95 -18.64 18.33 -1.17
N GLY A 96 -17.93 17.32 -1.66
CA GLY A 96 -16.56 17.52 -2.10
C GLY A 96 -15.73 16.26 -2.17
N ILE A 97 -14.47 16.44 -2.57
CA ILE A 97 -13.50 15.38 -2.76
C ILE A 97 -12.18 15.80 -2.09
N ALA A 98 -11.55 14.85 -1.40
CA ALA A 98 -10.15 14.95 -1.00
C ALA A 98 -9.36 13.90 -1.80
N ARG A 99 -8.39 14.36 -2.60
CA ARG A 99 -7.51 13.53 -3.41
C ARG A 99 -6.08 13.73 -2.96
N MET A 100 -5.40 12.65 -2.62
CA MET A 100 -3.96 12.65 -2.39
C MET A 100 -3.28 11.85 -3.50
N THR A 101 -2.23 12.42 -4.08
CA THR A 101 -1.32 11.73 -5.00
C THR A 101 0.12 11.98 -4.57
N HIS A 102 1.06 11.11 -4.95
CA HIS A 102 2.48 11.40 -4.75
C HIS A 102 3.34 10.87 -5.89
N ASP A 103 4.47 11.53 -6.14
CA ASP A 103 5.49 11.09 -7.09
C ASP A 103 6.76 10.49 -6.42
N PHE A 104 6.69 10.20 -5.11
CA PHE A 104 7.82 9.88 -4.21
C PHE A 104 8.83 11.04 -4.02
N VAL A 105 8.60 12.20 -4.63
CA VAL A 105 9.36 13.44 -4.40
C VAL A 105 8.45 14.48 -3.75
N THR A 106 7.20 14.56 -4.19
CA THR A 106 6.16 15.50 -3.80
C THR A 106 4.88 14.72 -3.51
N ALA A 107 4.26 15.02 -2.38
CA ALA A 107 2.87 14.68 -2.09
C ALA A 107 1.98 15.89 -2.43
N THR A 108 0.93 15.65 -3.20
CA THR A 108 -0.08 16.66 -3.55
C THR A 108 -1.42 16.24 -2.95
N VAL A 109 -2.04 17.15 -2.20
CA VAL A 109 -3.39 17.00 -1.67
C VAL A 109 -4.29 18.06 -2.30
N GLU A 110 -5.33 17.62 -2.99
CA GLU A 110 -6.34 18.44 -3.63
C GLU A 110 -7.65 18.30 -2.84
N LEU A 111 -8.19 19.43 -2.39
CA LEU A 111 -9.44 19.50 -1.64
C LEU A 111 -10.43 20.33 -2.47
N HIS A 112 -11.47 19.68 -2.98
CA HIS A 112 -12.52 20.31 -3.77
C HIS A 112 -13.79 20.38 -2.93
N GLY A 113 -14.10 21.53 -2.36
CA GLY A 113 -15.33 21.77 -1.61
C GLY A 113 -16.30 22.69 -2.35
N ILE A 114 -17.51 22.88 -1.79
CA ILE A 114 -18.57 23.72 -2.36
C ILE A 114 -18.11 25.17 -2.58
N THR A 115 -17.31 25.71 -1.65
CA THR A 115 -16.93 27.14 -1.63
C THR A 115 -15.48 27.40 -2.02
N LYS A 116 -14.62 26.37 -1.92
CA LYS A 116 -13.18 26.53 -2.08
C LYS A 116 -12.56 25.27 -2.64
N THR A 117 -11.65 25.45 -3.58
CA THR A 117 -10.66 24.46 -3.97
C THR A 117 -9.31 24.84 -3.35
N GLN A 118 -8.61 23.87 -2.77
CA GLN A 118 -7.27 24.04 -2.25
C GLN A 118 -6.35 22.95 -2.79
N VAL A 119 -5.16 23.34 -3.24
CA VAL A 119 -4.11 22.41 -3.64
C VAL A 119 -2.91 22.64 -2.72
N ILE A 120 -2.49 21.60 -2.01
CA ILE A 120 -1.37 21.62 -1.08
C ILE A 120 -0.29 20.70 -1.66
N ARG A 121 0.91 21.24 -1.85
CA ARG A 121 2.07 20.47 -2.31
C ARG A 121 3.14 20.52 -1.22
N LYS A 122 3.64 19.37 -0.82
CA LYS A 122 4.74 19.22 0.13
C LYS A 122 5.73 18.17 -0.38
N PRO A 123 7.00 18.20 0.05
CA PRO A 123 7.89 17.07 -0.15
C PRO A 123 7.22 15.78 0.34
N PHE A 124 7.40 14.70 -0.41
CA PHE A 124 6.93 13.39 0.02
C PHE A 124 7.68 13.00 1.30
N GLY A 125 6.94 12.91 2.41
CA GLY A 125 7.46 12.36 3.65
C GLY A 125 7.52 10.84 3.54
N ASP A 126 8.65 10.25 3.89
CA ASP A 126 8.73 8.80 4.12
C ASP A 126 7.91 8.43 5.37
N LYS A 127 8.07 7.22 5.90
CA LYS A 127 7.41 6.79 7.14
C LYS A 127 7.70 7.80 8.26
N ASN A 128 6.67 8.48 8.77
CA ASN A 128 6.73 9.46 9.87
C ASN A 128 6.91 8.76 11.24
N LEU A 129 7.86 7.82 11.33
CA LEU A 129 8.12 7.03 12.53
C LEU A 129 8.62 7.89 13.69
N ASP A 130 9.39 8.92 13.40
CA ASP A 130 9.85 9.91 14.36
C ASP A 130 8.68 10.60 15.08
N VAL A 131 7.67 11.02 14.31
CA VAL A 131 6.44 11.64 14.84
C VAL A 131 5.67 10.63 15.71
N LEU A 132 5.50 9.40 15.24
CA LEU A 132 4.80 8.35 16.00
C LEU A 132 5.54 7.99 17.30
N LEU A 133 6.87 7.88 17.26
CA LEU A 133 7.70 7.58 18.42
C LEU A 133 7.65 8.71 19.46
N ASP A 134 7.68 9.97 19.02
CA ASP A 134 7.54 11.12 19.91
C ASP A 134 6.15 11.15 20.60
N LEU A 135 5.08 10.99 19.82
CA LEU A 135 3.71 10.91 20.33
C LEU A 135 3.57 9.77 21.35
N PHE A 136 4.13 8.61 21.05
CA PHE A 136 4.10 7.44 21.93
C PHE A 136 4.89 7.68 23.23
N ALA A 137 6.10 8.22 23.14
CA ALA A 137 6.91 8.54 24.30
C ALA A 137 6.23 9.57 25.22
N ARG A 138 5.64 10.63 24.64
CA ARG A 138 4.85 11.62 25.39
C ARG A 138 3.64 10.98 26.07
N SER A 139 2.94 10.09 25.38
CA SER A 139 1.78 9.39 25.94
C SER A 139 2.14 8.55 27.17
N ILE A 140 3.30 7.88 27.14
CA ILE A 140 3.83 7.12 28.29
C ILE A 140 4.13 8.06 29.46
N ILE A 141 4.84 9.16 29.21
CA ILE A 141 5.27 10.10 30.26
C ILE A 141 4.06 10.77 30.93
N GLN A 142 3.03 11.12 30.15
CA GLN A 142 1.84 11.82 30.63
C GLN A 142 0.79 10.87 31.22
N GLY A 143 0.89 9.57 30.98
CA GLY A 143 -0.11 8.58 31.39
C GLY A 143 -1.45 8.71 30.64
N ASN A 144 -1.47 9.36 29.47
CA ASN A 144 -2.66 9.51 28.64
C ASN A 144 -2.31 9.25 27.17
N LEU A 145 -3.18 8.52 26.46
CA LEU A 145 -2.97 8.18 25.06
C LEU A 145 -3.24 9.39 24.16
N ASP A 146 -2.26 9.81 23.36
CA ASP A 146 -2.49 10.81 22.31
C ASP A 146 -3.50 10.26 21.28
N PRO A 147 -4.61 10.97 21.02
CA PRO A 147 -5.65 10.50 20.10
C PRO A 147 -5.18 10.35 18.65
N SER A 148 -4.01 10.91 18.31
CA SER A 148 -3.41 10.80 16.99
C SER A 148 -2.63 9.49 16.79
N LEU A 149 -2.40 8.72 17.85
CA LEU A 149 -1.73 7.43 17.74
C LEU A 149 -2.69 6.35 17.21
N PRO A 150 -2.24 5.52 16.25
CA PRO A 150 -3.01 4.37 15.81
C PRO A 150 -3.18 3.39 16.96
N LYS A 151 -4.35 2.74 17.05
CA LYS A 151 -4.60 1.72 18.07
C LYS A 151 -4.21 0.35 17.54
N VAL A 152 -3.75 -0.51 18.44
CA VAL A 152 -3.48 -1.93 18.12
C VAL A 152 -4.72 -2.61 17.55
N LYS A 153 -5.91 -2.26 18.05
CA LYS A 153 -7.18 -2.80 17.54
C LYS A 153 -7.37 -2.52 16.05
N ASP A 154 -7.02 -1.32 15.60
CA ASP A 154 -7.20 -0.90 14.20
C ASP A 154 -6.25 -1.73 13.30
N ALA A 155 -4.99 -1.91 13.73
CA ALA A 155 -4.02 -2.76 13.05
C ALA A 155 -4.45 -4.24 12.97
N VAL A 156 -5.05 -4.78 14.05
CA VAL A 156 -5.58 -6.16 14.05
C VAL A 156 -6.72 -6.32 13.05
N ILE A 157 -7.66 -5.37 13.03
CA ILE A 157 -8.78 -5.37 12.09
C ILE A 157 -8.28 -5.30 10.65
N ALA A 158 -7.39 -4.35 10.36
CA ALA A 158 -6.85 -4.19 9.02
C ALA A 158 -6.10 -5.46 8.56
N SER A 159 -5.31 -6.07 9.44
CA SER A 159 -4.58 -7.31 9.16
C SER A 159 -5.53 -8.48 8.87
N GLU A 160 -6.57 -8.65 9.69
CA GLU A 160 -7.60 -9.67 9.49
C GLU A 160 -8.30 -9.51 8.14
N TYR A 161 -8.69 -8.29 7.77
CA TYR A 161 -9.36 -8.05 6.48
C TYR A 161 -8.42 -8.20 5.28
N ALA A 162 -7.15 -7.81 5.39
CA ALA A 162 -6.16 -8.07 4.34
C ALA A 162 -6.02 -9.58 4.05
N TRP A 163 -6.06 -10.42 5.09
CA TRP A 163 -6.11 -11.88 4.92
C TRP A 163 -7.42 -12.36 4.31
N LYS A 164 -8.58 -11.87 4.77
CA LYS A 164 -9.88 -12.21 4.18
C LYS A 164 -9.94 -11.88 2.69
N PHE A 165 -9.35 -10.77 2.26
CA PHE A 165 -9.32 -10.38 0.85
C PHE A 165 -8.39 -11.28 0.02
N LEU A 166 -7.25 -11.70 0.58
CA LEU A 166 -6.39 -12.71 -0.04
C LEU A 166 -7.09 -14.07 -0.16
N GLU A 167 -7.78 -14.51 0.89
CA GLU A 167 -8.56 -15.75 0.89
C GLU A 167 -9.72 -15.71 -0.11
N ASP A 168 -10.42 -14.58 -0.19
CA ASP A 168 -11.50 -14.37 -1.17
C ASP A 168 -10.97 -14.43 -2.60
N ALA A 169 -9.86 -13.75 -2.89
CA ALA A 169 -9.20 -13.83 -4.19
C ALA A 169 -8.77 -15.26 -4.54
N ALA A 170 -8.31 -16.03 -3.55
CA ALA A 170 -7.91 -17.42 -3.75
C ALA A 170 -9.08 -18.38 -4.03
N ARG A 171 -10.32 -17.99 -3.73
CA ARG A 171 -11.53 -18.73 -4.10
C ARG A 171 -11.98 -18.46 -5.54
N HIS A 172 -11.50 -17.37 -6.14
CA HIS A 172 -11.71 -17.04 -7.54
C HIS A 172 -10.55 -17.58 -8.41
N ASP A 173 -10.66 -17.41 -9.73
CA ASP A 173 -9.52 -17.70 -10.61
C ASP A 173 -8.38 -16.71 -10.32
N MET A 174 -7.17 -17.23 -10.13
CA MET A 174 -5.95 -16.45 -9.95
C MET A 174 -5.03 -16.66 -11.15
N PRO A 175 -5.35 -16.04 -12.30
CA PRO A 175 -4.60 -16.26 -13.52
C PRO A 175 -3.16 -15.80 -13.35
N ALA A 176 -2.26 -16.46 -14.09
CA ALA A 176 -0.87 -16.06 -14.16
C ALA A 176 -0.60 -15.21 -15.41
N ARG A 177 0.24 -14.18 -15.27
CA ARG A 177 0.62 -13.26 -16.37
C ARG A 177 2.11 -12.91 -16.33
N GLY A 178 2.77 -12.98 -17.48
CA GLY A 178 4.24 -12.87 -17.58
C GLY A 178 4.93 -14.22 -17.32
N ASP A 179 6.25 -14.24 -17.44
CA ASP A 179 7.06 -15.46 -17.27
C ASP A 179 8.29 -15.26 -16.37
N ASN A 180 8.91 -16.38 -15.99
CA ASN A 180 10.11 -16.39 -15.15
C ASN A 180 11.30 -15.67 -15.79
N LYS A 181 11.37 -15.64 -17.13
CA LYS A 181 12.42 -14.91 -17.86
C LYS A 181 12.32 -13.41 -17.58
N THR A 182 11.12 -12.86 -17.71
CA THR A 182 10.85 -11.45 -17.43
C THR A 182 11.12 -11.11 -15.96
N LEU A 183 10.78 -12.02 -15.03
CA LEU A 183 11.09 -11.84 -13.61
C LEU A 183 12.60 -11.76 -13.36
N GLU A 184 13.38 -12.61 -14.04
CA GLU A 184 14.84 -12.58 -13.92
C GLU A 184 15.42 -11.27 -14.47
N GLU A 185 14.92 -10.79 -15.61
CA GLU A 185 15.31 -9.49 -16.18
C GLU A 185 15.00 -8.33 -15.20
N ILE A 186 13.86 -8.39 -14.50
CA ILE A 186 13.49 -7.40 -13.47
C ILE A 186 14.50 -7.46 -12.32
N ARG A 187 14.80 -8.65 -11.78
CA ARG A 187 15.76 -8.82 -10.68
C ARG A 187 17.15 -8.37 -11.07
N GLU A 188 17.62 -8.75 -12.26
CA GLU A 188 18.92 -8.34 -12.78
C GLU A 188 19.00 -6.81 -12.89
N ARG A 189 17.98 -6.18 -13.49
CA ARG A 189 17.93 -4.72 -13.62
C ARG A 189 17.97 -4.03 -12.26
N ARG A 190 17.18 -4.51 -11.30
CA ARG A 190 17.13 -3.96 -9.93
C ARG A 190 18.46 -4.10 -9.21
N ASN A 191 19.11 -5.26 -9.31
CA ASN A 191 20.41 -5.53 -8.69
C ASN A 191 21.54 -4.71 -9.31
N ASN A 192 21.58 -4.61 -10.64
CA ASN A 192 22.67 -3.99 -11.38
C ASN A 192 22.52 -2.46 -11.45
N LYS A 193 21.38 -1.97 -11.93
CA LYS A 193 21.17 -0.53 -12.12
C LYS A 193 20.78 0.17 -10.82
N ARG A 194 20.27 -0.56 -9.82
CA ARG A 194 19.76 0.01 -8.57
C ARG A 194 18.77 1.15 -8.81
N ILE A 195 17.86 0.94 -9.76
CA ILE A 195 16.79 1.87 -10.10
C ILE A 195 15.48 1.23 -9.62
N GLY A 196 14.73 1.92 -8.78
CA GLY A 196 13.49 1.42 -8.20
C GLY A 196 13.25 1.95 -6.79
N TYR A 197 12.02 1.81 -6.31
CA TYR A 197 11.63 2.15 -4.94
C TYR A 197 11.90 0.97 -4.00
N GLY A 198 12.27 1.24 -2.74
CA GLY A 198 12.45 0.19 -1.72
C GLY A 198 13.69 -0.70 -1.91
N LEU A 199 14.77 -0.20 -2.53
CA LEU A 199 15.98 -0.99 -2.77
C LEU A 199 16.69 -1.38 -1.47
N LEU A 200 16.91 -2.68 -1.27
CA LEU A 200 17.69 -3.20 -0.14
C LEU A 200 19.14 -2.69 -0.18
N ARG A 201 19.72 -2.40 0.99
CA ARG A 201 21.15 -2.02 1.08
C ARG A 201 22.02 -3.16 0.52
N LYS A 202 23.12 -2.83 -0.16
CA LYS A 202 24.09 -3.84 -0.62
C LYS A 202 24.56 -4.59 0.62
N LYS A 203 24.39 -5.92 0.69
CA LYS A 203 25.13 -6.73 1.67
C LYS A 203 26.61 -6.42 1.44
N LYS A 204 27.31 -5.91 2.45
CA LYS A 204 28.77 -5.90 2.41
C LYS A 204 29.16 -7.37 2.23
N LYS A 205 29.87 -7.69 1.15
CA LYS A 205 30.60 -8.95 1.10
C LYS A 205 31.57 -8.88 2.27
N TYR A 206 31.31 -9.63 3.33
CA TYR A 206 32.39 -10.01 4.22
C TYR A 206 33.27 -10.88 3.34
N ASN A 207 34.43 -10.35 2.97
CA ASN A 207 35.46 -11.18 2.37
C ASN A 207 35.91 -12.11 3.50
N ASP A 208 35.73 -13.40 3.30
CA ASP A 208 36.42 -14.45 4.07
C ASP A 208 37.94 -14.35 3.83
#